data_AF-A0A4P2VIW9-F1
#
_entry.id   AF-A0A4P2VIW9-F1
#
_cell.length_a   1.000
_cell.length_b   1.000
_cell.length_c   1.000
_cell.angle_alpha   90.00
_cell.angle_beta   90.00
_cell.angle_gamma   90.00
#
_symmetry.space_group_name_H-M   'P 1'
#
loop_
_entity.id
_entity.type
_entity.pdbx_description
1 polymer ?
#
loop_
_entity_poly.entity_id
_entity_poly.type
_entity_poly.pdbx_seq_one_letter_code
_entity_poly.pdbx_strand_id
1 'polypeptide(L)'
;MRRGLLLKLLDITDFFINNLLADKGKVIGIYNGRATGLNTGIVRDIRDFLSKDPSVVNVQGAYTAAWNHYLNNELKYTSQSNFQSMNSIVGENWNYSHIDPTGRQRGGSTQDTGGLYTAGDLAATMSLNPDLIVFQASGYYDSITPFYQTDLDIKAMEMDPALQKNITTERYPSGHMIYLDGKSRSAMKSDLAKFYSKAANNTKAIERILNLQNKTLKSFSTNEVN
;
A
#
# COMPACT_ATOMS: atom_id res chain seq x y z
N MET A 1 16.23 -7.02 19.67
CA MET A 1 16.51 -7.85 18.47
C MET A 1 15.82 -7.41 17.18
N ARG A 2 14.79 -6.53 17.17
CA ARG A 2 14.08 -6.13 15.92
C ARG A 2 14.71 -4.97 15.11
N ARG A 3 15.69 -4.23 15.66
CA ARG A 3 16.36 -3.09 14.99
C ARG A 3 17.22 -3.48 13.77
N GLY A 4 17.66 -4.75 13.67
CA GLY A 4 18.63 -5.18 12.65
C GLY A 4 18.04 -5.83 11.40
N LEU A 5 16.75 -6.17 11.36
CA LEU A 5 16.16 -6.92 10.24
C LEU A 5 15.69 -5.99 9.10
N LEU A 6 15.08 -4.84 9.45
CA LEU A 6 14.52 -3.90 8.48
C LEU A 6 15.61 -3.15 7.69
N LEU A 7 16.66 -2.67 8.37
CA LEU A 7 17.82 -2.03 7.73
C LEU A 7 18.57 -3.01 6.81
N LYS A 8 18.64 -4.30 7.18
CA LYS A 8 19.25 -5.33 6.31
C LYS A 8 18.41 -5.59 5.05
N LEU A 9 17.09 -5.53 5.13
CA LEU A 9 16.21 -5.79 3.96
C LEU A 9 16.27 -4.66 2.92
N LEU A 10 16.35 -3.40 3.35
CA LEU A 10 16.54 -2.25 2.43
C LEU A 10 17.89 -2.31 1.72
N ASP A 11 18.97 -2.59 2.46
CA ASP A 11 20.33 -2.71 1.91
C ASP A 11 20.46 -3.93 0.95
N ILE A 12 19.80 -5.04 1.27
CA ILE A 12 19.72 -6.22 0.39
C ILE A 12 18.89 -5.92 -0.86
N THR A 13 17.80 -5.17 -0.75
CA THR A 13 16.94 -4.81 -1.88
C THR A 13 17.70 -3.92 -2.84
N ASP A 14 18.32 -2.84 -2.36
CA ASP A 14 19.10 -1.94 -3.20
C ASP A 14 20.27 -2.66 -3.87
N PHE A 15 20.97 -3.54 -3.14
CA PHE A 15 22.03 -4.36 -3.72
C PHE A 15 21.47 -5.27 -4.83
N PHE A 16 20.39 -6.00 -4.58
CA PHE A 16 19.78 -6.90 -5.56
C PHE A 16 19.34 -6.16 -6.83
N ILE A 17 18.63 -5.03 -6.66
CA ILE A 17 18.11 -4.22 -7.75
C ILE A 17 19.24 -3.75 -8.68
N ASN A 18 20.35 -3.28 -8.10
CA ASN A 18 21.49 -2.75 -8.87
C ASN A 18 22.38 -3.84 -9.49
N ASN A 19 22.44 -5.03 -8.89
CA ASN A 19 23.43 -6.04 -9.25
C ASN A 19 22.89 -7.24 -10.03
N LEU A 20 21.57 -7.49 -10.05
CA LEU A 20 21.00 -8.66 -10.73
C LEU A 20 21.40 -8.78 -12.21
N LEU A 21 21.53 -7.65 -12.91
CA LEU A 21 21.88 -7.57 -14.34
C LEU A 21 23.14 -6.72 -14.59
N ALA A 22 24.01 -6.59 -13.59
CA ALA A 22 25.21 -5.75 -13.69
C ALA A 22 26.19 -6.24 -14.77
N ASP A 23 26.28 -7.56 -14.99
CA ASP A 23 27.04 -8.20 -16.07
C ASP A 23 26.62 -7.72 -17.48
N LYS A 24 25.37 -7.28 -17.62
CA LYS A 24 24.78 -6.74 -18.84
C LYS A 24 24.75 -5.21 -18.87
N GLY A 25 25.34 -4.54 -17.89
CA GLY A 25 25.30 -3.09 -17.75
C GLY A 25 23.88 -2.55 -17.52
N LYS A 26 23.01 -3.34 -16.87
CA LYS A 26 21.60 -3.00 -16.62
C LYS A 26 21.24 -3.04 -15.14
N VAL A 27 20.16 -2.35 -14.80
CA VAL A 27 19.49 -2.33 -13.49
C VAL A 27 18.03 -2.74 -13.68
N ILE A 28 17.39 -3.34 -12.66
CA ILE A 28 15.95 -3.59 -12.66
C ILE A 28 15.18 -2.50 -11.90
N GLY A 29 13.86 -2.41 -12.07
CA GLY A 29 13.03 -1.44 -11.34
C GLY A 29 12.62 -1.95 -9.95
N ILE A 30 12.63 -1.08 -8.95
CA ILE A 30 12.20 -1.38 -7.57
C ILE A 30 10.68 -1.55 -7.47
N TYR A 31 9.91 -0.79 -8.25
CA TYR A 31 8.45 -0.93 -8.30
C TYR A 31 8.02 -2.05 -9.25
N ASN A 32 8.88 -2.48 -10.17
CA ASN A 32 8.60 -3.60 -11.07
C ASN A 32 9.91 -4.20 -11.59
N GLY A 33 10.31 -5.33 -11.02
CA GLY A 33 11.54 -6.04 -11.40
C GLY A 33 11.60 -6.53 -12.86
N ARG A 34 10.49 -6.47 -13.61
CA ARG A 34 10.49 -6.73 -15.07
C ARG A 34 10.99 -5.56 -15.90
N ALA A 35 10.94 -4.33 -15.36
CA ALA A 35 11.47 -3.15 -16.02
C ALA A 35 12.99 -3.14 -15.91
N THR A 36 13.67 -2.80 -17.00
CA THR A 36 15.14 -2.71 -17.03
C THR A 36 15.59 -1.35 -17.54
N GLY A 37 16.63 -0.79 -16.92
CA GLY A 37 17.28 0.46 -17.31
C GLY A 37 18.77 0.27 -17.56
N LEU A 38 19.42 1.28 -18.15
CA LEU A 38 20.88 1.31 -18.26
C LEU A 38 21.50 1.59 -16.89
N ASN A 39 22.55 0.85 -16.56
CA ASN A 39 23.34 1.05 -15.34
C ASN A 39 24.82 1.31 -15.67
N THR A 40 25.06 2.10 -16.72
CA THR A 40 26.39 2.44 -17.23
C THR A 40 26.49 3.94 -17.51
N GLY A 41 27.72 4.45 -17.62
CA GLY A 41 27.98 5.86 -17.86
C GLY A 41 27.39 6.77 -16.78
N ILE A 42 27.03 8.00 -17.16
CA ILE A 42 26.55 9.03 -16.23
C ILE A 42 25.25 8.64 -15.50
N VAL A 43 24.39 7.83 -16.12
CA VAL A 43 23.10 7.42 -15.54
C VAL A 43 23.30 6.61 -14.26
N ARG A 44 24.35 5.77 -14.20
CA ARG A 44 24.71 5.02 -12.99
C ARG A 44 24.97 5.96 -11.81
N ASP A 45 25.62 7.08 -12.07
CA ASP A 45 26.13 8.00 -11.06
C ASP A 45 25.10 9.07 -10.64
N ILE A 46 23.88 9.05 -11.23
CA ILE A 46 22.75 9.86 -10.76
C ILE A 46 22.40 9.47 -9.32
N ARG A 47 22.44 10.46 -8.42
CA ARG A 47 22.22 10.27 -6.98
C ARG A 47 20.77 10.00 -6.61
N ASP A 48 19.83 10.63 -7.31
CA ASP A 48 18.41 10.38 -7.09
C ASP A 48 18.01 9.02 -7.68
N PHE A 49 17.80 8.07 -6.78
CA PHE A 49 17.47 6.69 -7.13
C PHE A 49 16.13 6.59 -7.88
N LEU A 50 15.10 7.34 -7.47
CA LEU A 50 13.78 7.29 -8.10
C LEU A 50 13.82 7.87 -9.51
N SER A 51 14.62 8.91 -9.74
CA SER A 51 14.77 9.53 -11.06
C SER A 51 15.46 8.65 -12.11
N LYS A 52 16.18 7.59 -11.70
CA LYS A 52 16.79 6.62 -12.63
C LYS A 52 16.13 5.25 -12.63
N ASP A 53 15.15 5.02 -11.75
CA ASP A 53 14.44 3.75 -11.67
C ASP A 53 13.63 3.50 -12.96
N PRO A 54 13.89 2.39 -13.69
CA PRO A 54 13.22 2.16 -14.97
C PRO A 54 11.71 1.92 -14.82
N SER A 55 11.23 1.40 -13.69
CA SER A 55 9.80 1.20 -13.46
C SER A 55 9.04 2.51 -13.18
N VAL A 56 9.73 3.55 -12.71
CA VAL A 56 9.19 4.91 -12.57
C VAL A 56 9.33 5.71 -13.87
N VAL A 57 10.53 5.78 -14.43
CA VAL A 57 10.84 6.57 -15.63
C VAL A 57 9.93 6.21 -16.80
N ASN A 58 9.60 4.93 -16.97
CA ASN A 58 8.74 4.45 -18.05
C ASN A 58 7.30 5.01 -18.02
N VAL A 59 6.82 5.47 -16.87
CA VAL A 59 5.41 5.90 -16.71
C VAL A 59 5.25 7.34 -16.23
N GLN A 60 6.24 7.88 -15.53
CA GLN A 60 6.14 9.18 -14.85
C GLN A 60 5.69 10.32 -15.78
N GLY A 61 6.22 10.39 -17.00
CA GLY A 61 5.85 11.43 -17.96
C GLY A 61 4.36 11.39 -18.35
N ALA A 62 3.82 10.18 -18.58
CA ALA A 62 2.42 9.99 -18.92
C ALA A 62 1.49 10.38 -17.76
N TYR A 63 1.84 10.01 -16.52
CA TYR A 63 1.08 10.41 -15.33
C TYR A 63 1.08 11.92 -15.13
N THR A 64 2.24 12.56 -15.22
CA THR A 64 2.33 14.02 -15.05
C THR A 64 1.51 14.75 -16.11
N ALA A 65 1.56 14.31 -17.37
CA ALA A 65 0.76 14.91 -18.44
C ALA A 65 -0.75 14.70 -18.22
N ALA A 66 -1.17 13.47 -17.90
CA ALA A 66 -2.56 13.14 -17.64
C ALA A 66 -3.14 13.91 -16.45
N TRP A 67 -2.38 14.01 -15.36
CA TRP A 67 -2.78 14.77 -14.17
C TRP A 67 -2.98 16.26 -14.47
N ASN A 68 -2.03 16.87 -15.18
CA ASN A 68 -2.15 18.28 -15.57
C ASN A 68 -3.33 18.49 -16.54
N HIS A 69 -3.58 17.56 -17.46
CA HIS A 69 -4.76 17.62 -18.33
C HIS A 69 -6.06 17.56 -17.50
N TYR A 70 -6.17 16.57 -16.61
CA TYR A 70 -7.35 16.37 -15.76
C TYR A 70 -7.64 17.60 -14.89
N LEU A 71 -6.63 18.14 -14.19
CA LEU A 71 -6.79 19.33 -13.35
C LEU A 71 -7.27 20.55 -14.16
N ASN A 72 -6.57 20.89 -15.23
CA ASN A 72 -6.83 22.14 -15.95
C ASN A 72 -8.07 22.04 -16.86
N ASN A 73 -8.29 20.89 -17.51
CA ASN A 73 -9.30 20.77 -18.55
C ASN A 73 -10.61 20.12 -18.08
N GLU A 74 -10.55 19.18 -17.14
CA GLU A 74 -11.76 18.51 -16.63
C GLU A 74 -12.24 19.18 -15.35
N LEU A 75 -11.38 19.27 -14.33
CA LEU A 75 -11.72 19.89 -13.05
C LEU A 75 -11.73 21.43 -13.09
N LYS A 76 -11.19 22.04 -14.14
CA LYS A 76 -11.06 23.51 -14.31
C LYS A 76 -10.36 24.17 -13.12
N TYR A 77 -9.38 23.49 -12.54
CA TYR A 77 -8.61 23.95 -11.40
C TYR A 77 -7.19 24.31 -11.82
N THR A 78 -6.78 25.55 -11.52
CA THR A 78 -5.39 25.99 -11.68
C THR A 78 -4.74 26.09 -10.31
N SER A 79 -3.72 25.27 -10.08
CA SER A 79 -2.89 25.35 -8.87
C SER A 79 -2.02 26.60 -8.90
N GLN A 80 -1.84 27.25 -7.75
CA GLN A 80 -0.84 28.32 -7.59
C GLN A 80 0.59 27.78 -7.44
N SER A 81 0.74 26.51 -7.06
CA SER A 81 2.02 25.83 -6.92
C SER A 81 2.23 24.80 -8.03
N ASN A 82 3.49 24.53 -8.34
CA ASN A 82 3.86 23.48 -9.29
C ASN A 82 3.52 22.11 -8.73
N PHE A 83 2.92 21.25 -9.56
CA PHE A 83 2.78 19.84 -9.21
C PHE A 83 4.14 19.14 -9.29
N GLN A 84 4.57 18.53 -8.19
CA GLN A 84 5.78 17.73 -8.13
C GLN A 84 5.42 16.28 -7.87
N SER A 85 5.63 15.42 -8.87
CA SER A 85 5.49 13.98 -8.70
C SER A 85 6.65 13.43 -7.88
N MET A 86 6.39 12.39 -7.08
CA MET A 86 7.38 11.65 -6.29
C MET A 86 8.37 12.56 -5.54
N ASN A 87 7.84 13.50 -4.76
CA ASN A 87 8.65 14.46 -4.00
C ASN A 87 9.39 13.77 -2.83
N SER A 88 10.68 13.50 -3.02
CA SER A 88 11.54 12.85 -2.02
C SER A 88 11.68 13.66 -0.73
N ILE A 89 11.72 15.00 -0.81
CA ILE A 89 11.85 15.88 0.36
C ILE A 89 10.63 15.71 1.28
N VAL A 90 9.42 15.65 0.70
CA VAL A 90 8.21 15.41 1.49
C VAL A 90 8.25 14.01 2.11
N GLY A 91 8.67 12.99 1.35
CA GLY A 91 8.80 11.63 1.86
C GLY A 91 9.79 11.49 3.01
N GLU A 92 10.94 12.17 2.93
CA GLU A 92 11.99 12.19 3.96
C GLU A 92 11.54 12.90 5.25
N ASN A 93 10.70 13.93 5.13
CA ASN A 93 10.21 14.71 6.26
C ASN A 93 8.83 14.25 6.75
N TRP A 94 8.26 13.19 6.17
CA TRP A 94 6.95 12.70 6.55
C TRP A 94 7.00 12.05 7.93
N ASN A 95 6.11 12.48 8.83
CA ASN A 95 5.98 11.85 10.13
C ASN A 95 5.06 10.62 10.03
N TYR A 96 5.66 9.42 10.05
CA TYR A 96 4.91 8.16 10.08
C TYR A 96 4.46 7.73 11.48
N SER A 97 4.64 8.56 12.51
CA SER A 97 4.31 8.22 13.89
C SER A 97 2.80 8.31 14.16
N HIS A 98 2.25 7.37 14.94
CA HIS A 98 0.89 7.43 15.47
C HIS A 98 0.76 6.66 16.79
N ILE A 99 -0.34 6.87 17.51
CA ILE A 99 -0.72 6.06 18.67
C ILE A 99 -1.68 4.97 18.19
N ASP A 100 -1.32 3.71 18.40
CA ASP A 100 -2.20 2.58 18.05
C ASP A 100 -3.36 2.43 19.06
N PRO A 101 -4.37 1.58 18.77
CA PRO A 101 -5.52 1.37 19.68
C PRO A 101 -5.17 0.80 21.06
N THR A 102 -3.92 0.36 21.29
CA THR A 102 -3.42 -0.08 22.61
C THR A 102 -2.79 1.07 23.41
N GLY A 103 -2.78 2.29 22.86
CA GLY A 103 -2.13 3.46 23.45
C GLY A 103 -0.62 3.49 23.25
N ARG A 104 -0.05 2.63 22.39
CA ARG A 104 1.40 2.55 22.17
C ARG A 104 1.80 3.42 20.99
N GLN A 105 2.92 4.12 21.15
CA GLN A 105 3.56 4.83 20.05
C GLN A 105 4.07 3.83 19.00
N ARG A 106 3.60 3.97 17.77
CA ARG A 106 4.02 3.23 16.57
C ARG A 106 4.52 4.20 15.51
N GLY A 107 5.20 3.64 14.52
CA GLY A 107 5.84 4.41 13.45
C GLY A 107 6.93 5.35 13.96
N GLY A 108 7.28 6.33 13.12
CA GLY A 108 8.25 7.40 13.41
C GLY A 108 9.12 7.73 12.21
N SER A 109 10.28 8.36 12.44
CA SER A 109 11.20 8.71 11.36
C SER A 109 11.66 7.45 10.61
N THR A 110 11.73 7.55 9.29
CA THR A 110 12.28 6.52 8.39
C THR A 110 13.70 6.11 8.78
N GLN A 111 14.43 6.97 9.50
CA GLN A 111 15.81 6.73 9.91
C GLN A 111 15.96 6.04 11.27
N ASP A 112 15.00 6.13 12.20
CA ASP A 112 15.23 5.75 13.60
C ASP A 112 14.24 4.75 14.23
N THR A 113 13.08 4.51 13.63
CA THR A 113 12.07 3.62 14.24
C THR A 113 11.21 2.92 13.20
N GLY A 114 11.62 1.73 12.77
CA GLY A 114 10.73 0.64 12.35
C GLY A 114 9.79 0.85 11.15
N GLY A 115 9.80 2.01 10.48
CA GLY A 115 8.87 2.31 9.40
C GLY A 115 7.40 2.44 9.86
N LEU A 116 6.53 2.75 8.91
CA LEU A 116 5.07 2.73 9.07
C LEU A 116 4.62 1.34 9.57
N TYR A 117 3.79 1.28 10.61
CA TYR A 117 3.22 0.03 11.11
C TYR A 117 1.72 0.17 11.36
N THR A 118 0.89 -0.35 10.45
CA THR A 118 -0.58 -0.26 10.56
C THR A 118 -1.27 -1.60 10.78
N ALA A 119 -0.50 -2.70 10.85
CA ALA A 119 -1.06 -4.05 11.03
C ALA A 119 -1.77 -4.20 12.39
N GLY A 120 -1.27 -3.54 13.43
CA GLY A 120 -1.94 -3.51 14.75
C GLY A 120 -3.27 -2.75 14.73
N ASP A 121 -3.33 -1.63 14.01
CA ASP A 121 -4.56 -0.87 13.80
C ASP A 121 -5.61 -1.69 13.04
N LEU A 122 -5.19 -2.41 12.00
CA LEU A 122 -6.05 -3.31 11.25
C LEU A 122 -6.56 -4.46 12.13
N ALA A 123 -5.68 -5.11 12.89
CA ALA A 123 -6.04 -6.19 13.81
C ALA A 123 -7.09 -5.74 14.85
N ALA A 124 -6.89 -4.57 15.45
CA ALA A 124 -7.84 -3.98 16.38
C ALA A 124 -9.18 -3.66 15.70
N THR A 125 -9.14 -3.07 14.51
CA THR A 125 -10.36 -2.74 13.74
C THR A 125 -11.16 -3.99 13.39
N MET A 126 -10.50 -5.05 12.91
CA MET A 126 -11.14 -6.33 12.62
C MET A 126 -11.68 -7.02 13.87
N SER A 127 -11.01 -6.87 15.01
CA SER A 127 -11.47 -7.43 16.29
C SER A 127 -12.74 -6.73 16.79
N LEU A 128 -12.85 -5.41 16.61
CA LEU A 128 -14.04 -4.63 16.95
C LEU A 128 -15.18 -4.84 15.94
N ASN A 129 -14.85 -5.06 14.67
CA ASN A 129 -15.80 -5.36 13.61
C ASN A 129 -15.52 -6.74 12.98
N PRO A 130 -16.00 -7.84 13.58
CA PRO A 130 -15.76 -9.19 13.07
C PRO A 130 -16.41 -9.50 11.72
N ASP A 131 -17.25 -8.60 11.18
CA ASP A 131 -17.79 -8.70 9.82
C ASP A 131 -16.95 -7.96 8.77
N LEU A 132 -15.94 -7.19 9.21
CA LEU A 132 -15.03 -6.50 8.31
C LEU A 132 -14.26 -7.53 7.48
N ILE A 133 -14.38 -7.41 6.16
CA ILE A 133 -13.59 -8.16 5.19
C ILE A 133 -12.54 -7.25 4.57
N VAL A 134 -11.37 -7.82 4.27
CA VAL A 134 -10.20 -7.11 3.74
C VAL A 134 -9.78 -7.77 2.44
N PHE A 135 -9.45 -6.98 1.43
CA PHE A 135 -8.84 -7.43 0.20
C PHE A 135 -7.42 -6.88 0.10
N GLN A 136 -6.44 -7.77 0.13
CA GLN A 136 -5.04 -7.42 0.01
C GLN A 136 -4.53 -7.87 -1.36
N ALA A 137 -4.00 -6.93 -2.14
CA ALA A 137 -3.46 -7.19 -3.47
C ALA A 137 -1.97 -6.83 -3.53
N SER A 138 -1.17 -7.69 -4.15
CA SER A 138 0.26 -7.45 -4.40
C SER A 138 0.68 -7.83 -5.81
N GLY A 139 1.70 -7.16 -6.33
CA GLY A 139 2.45 -7.61 -7.49
C GLY A 139 3.59 -8.55 -7.10
N TYR A 140 3.84 -9.59 -7.89
CA TYR A 140 4.97 -10.50 -7.68
C TYR A 140 6.33 -9.83 -7.84
N TYR A 141 6.42 -8.77 -8.64
CA TYR A 141 7.68 -8.09 -8.98
C TYR A 141 7.85 -6.75 -8.25
N ASP A 142 7.09 -6.53 -7.17
CA ASP A 142 7.18 -5.36 -6.31
C ASP A 142 8.23 -5.58 -5.22
N SER A 143 9.25 -4.72 -5.17
CA SER A 143 10.29 -4.73 -4.13
C SER A 143 10.12 -3.60 -3.10
N ILE A 144 9.17 -2.68 -3.29
CA ILE A 144 8.83 -1.64 -2.31
C ILE A 144 7.95 -2.23 -1.21
N THR A 145 6.94 -3.01 -1.59
CA THR A 145 6.07 -3.76 -0.68
C THR A 145 6.04 -5.23 -1.06
N PRO A 146 7.12 -6.00 -0.78
CA PRO A 146 7.19 -7.40 -1.16
C PRO A 146 6.02 -8.20 -0.59
N PHE A 147 5.29 -8.92 -1.46
CA PHE A 147 4.06 -9.64 -1.07
C PHE A 147 4.27 -10.58 0.12
N TYR A 148 5.44 -11.23 0.20
CA TYR A 148 5.72 -12.19 1.26
C TYR A 148 5.93 -11.51 2.62
N GLN A 149 6.47 -10.28 2.64
CA GLN A 149 6.53 -9.50 3.88
C GLN A 149 5.11 -9.17 4.35
N THR A 150 4.22 -8.78 3.44
CA THR A 150 2.80 -8.55 3.76
C THR A 150 2.12 -9.81 4.30
N ASP A 151 2.43 -11.00 3.76
CA ASP A 151 1.90 -12.27 4.27
C ASP A 151 2.36 -12.55 5.70
N LEU A 152 3.63 -12.27 6.01
CA LEU A 152 4.18 -12.40 7.35
C LEU A 152 3.52 -11.41 8.31
N ASP A 153 3.31 -10.17 7.88
CA ASP A 153 2.68 -9.13 8.70
C ASP A 153 1.21 -9.51 9.01
N ILE A 154 0.46 -9.99 8.01
CA ILE A 154 -0.91 -10.48 8.18
C ILE A 154 -0.95 -11.64 9.17
N LYS A 155 -0.04 -12.61 9.01
CA LYS A 155 0.05 -13.78 9.90
C LYS A 155 0.43 -13.39 11.33
N ALA A 156 1.23 -12.34 11.49
CA ALA A 156 1.69 -11.84 12.78
C ALA A 156 0.70 -10.89 13.47
N MET A 157 -0.42 -10.53 12.83
CA MET A 157 -1.46 -9.74 13.47
C MET A 157 -2.01 -10.44 14.70
N GLU A 158 -1.96 -9.76 15.84
CA GLU A 158 -2.48 -10.22 17.13
C GLU A 158 -4.02 -10.08 17.14
N MET A 159 -4.72 -11.00 16.47
CA MET A 159 -6.19 -11.07 16.44
C MET A 159 -6.68 -12.52 16.52
N ASP A 160 -7.98 -12.70 16.78
CA ASP A 160 -8.60 -14.02 16.77
C ASP A 160 -8.36 -14.74 15.41
N PRO A 161 -7.81 -15.97 15.40
CA PRO A 161 -7.57 -16.73 14.16
C PRO A 161 -8.83 -16.91 13.30
N ALA A 162 -10.02 -16.93 13.90
CA ALA A 162 -11.29 -17.01 13.19
C ALA A 162 -11.56 -15.80 12.28
N LEU A 163 -10.87 -14.66 12.51
CA LEU A 163 -10.98 -13.44 11.70
C LEU A 163 -10.01 -13.44 10.51
N GLN A 164 -8.97 -14.28 10.49
CA GLN A 164 -8.06 -14.33 9.34
C GLN A 164 -8.77 -14.71 8.05
N LYS A 165 -9.84 -15.52 8.12
CA LYS A 165 -10.67 -15.89 6.95
C LYS A 165 -11.37 -14.71 6.26
N ASN A 166 -11.45 -13.55 6.94
CA ASN A 166 -12.03 -12.34 6.38
C ASN A 166 -11.05 -11.59 5.46
N ILE A 167 -9.77 -11.97 5.46
CA ILE A 167 -8.75 -11.40 4.59
C ILE A 167 -8.63 -12.27 3.35
N THR A 168 -8.89 -11.66 2.20
CA THR A 168 -8.63 -12.26 0.88
C THR A 168 -7.33 -11.67 0.36
N THR A 169 -6.35 -12.53 0.04
CA THR A 169 -5.08 -12.10 -0.52
C THR A 169 -4.92 -12.58 -1.95
N GLU A 170 -4.72 -11.65 -2.88
CA GLU A 170 -4.48 -11.94 -4.29
C GLU A 170 -3.11 -11.42 -4.74
N ARG A 171 -2.45 -12.18 -5.60
CA ARG A 171 -1.12 -11.87 -6.14
C ARG A 171 -1.15 -11.91 -7.65
N TYR A 172 -0.60 -10.87 -8.28
CA TYR A 172 -0.68 -10.68 -9.72
C TYR A 172 0.72 -10.67 -10.34
N PRO A 173 0.88 -11.17 -11.58
CA PRO A 173 2.14 -11.13 -12.34
C PRO A 173 2.46 -9.71 -12.84
N SER A 174 2.57 -8.77 -11.90
CA SER A 174 2.83 -7.36 -12.11
C SER A 174 3.76 -6.80 -11.02
N GLY A 175 4.12 -5.53 -11.14
CA GLY A 175 4.83 -4.80 -10.08
C GLY A 175 3.85 -4.13 -9.10
N HIS A 176 4.37 -3.16 -8.36
CA HIS A 176 3.67 -2.35 -7.37
C HIS A 176 2.36 -1.74 -7.91
N MET A 177 2.44 -1.09 -9.07
CA MET A 177 1.27 -0.58 -9.80
C MET A 177 0.66 -1.71 -10.63
N ILE A 178 -0.05 -2.64 -9.98
CA ILE A 178 -0.59 -3.87 -10.59
C ILE A 178 -1.34 -3.58 -11.89
N TYR A 179 -2.12 -2.50 -11.89
CA TYR A 179 -2.99 -2.06 -12.98
C TYR A 179 -2.26 -1.59 -14.25
N LEU A 180 -0.93 -1.41 -14.24
CA LEU A 180 -0.16 -1.13 -15.46
C LEU A 180 -0.04 -2.35 -16.37
N ASP A 181 -0.12 -3.56 -15.81
CA ASP A 181 -0.12 -4.79 -16.59
C ASP A 181 -1.56 -5.14 -17.02
N GLY A 182 -1.80 -5.27 -18.33
CA GLY A 182 -3.16 -5.41 -18.87
C GLY A 182 -3.91 -6.67 -18.40
N LYS A 183 -3.21 -7.81 -18.33
CA LYS A 183 -3.82 -9.08 -17.86
C LYS A 183 -4.09 -9.01 -16.36
N SER A 184 -3.12 -8.52 -15.59
CA SER A 184 -3.24 -8.34 -14.13
C SER A 184 -4.35 -7.36 -13.78
N ARG A 185 -4.49 -6.25 -14.52
CA ARG A 185 -5.57 -5.28 -14.35
C ARG A 185 -6.95 -5.91 -14.54
N SER A 186 -7.13 -6.70 -15.59
CA SER A 186 -8.40 -7.38 -15.85
C SER A 186 -8.74 -8.41 -14.77
N ALA A 187 -7.75 -9.19 -14.33
CA ALA A 187 -7.89 -10.14 -13.23
C ALA A 187 -8.28 -9.41 -11.93
N MET A 188 -7.51 -8.38 -11.56
CA MET A 188 -7.75 -7.57 -10.36
C MET A 188 -9.15 -6.94 -10.36
N LYS A 189 -9.62 -6.43 -11.52
CA LYS A 189 -10.99 -5.92 -11.65
C LYS A 189 -12.03 -7.01 -11.36
N SER A 190 -11.86 -8.20 -11.93
CA SER A 190 -12.75 -9.34 -11.69
C SER A 190 -12.80 -9.72 -10.21
N ASP A 191 -11.65 -9.80 -9.55
CA ASP A 191 -11.58 -10.24 -8.16
C ASP A 191 -12.11 -9.18 -7.19
N LEU A 192 -11.87 -7.89 -7.46
CA LEU A 192 -12.53 -6.80 -6.76
C LEU A 192 -14.05 -6.82 -6.95
N ALA A 193 -14.55 -7.09 -8.16
CA ALA A 193 -16.00 -7.19 -8.39
C ALA A 193 -16.64 -8.32 -7.56
N LYS A 194 -15.97 -9.48 -7.46
CA LYS A 194 -16.39 -10.59 -6.58
C LYS A 194 -16.34 -10.17 -5.12
N PHE A 195 -15.26 -9.51 -4.69
CA PHE A 195 -15.09 -9.02 -3.33
C PHE A 195 -16.19 -8.05 -2.91
N TYR A 196 -16.50 -7.05 -3.76
CA TYR A 196 -17.58 -6.10 -3.50
C TYR A 196 -18.95 -6.78 -3.50
N SER A 197 -19.19 -7.74 -4.39
CA SER A 197 -20.42 -8.52 -4.40
C SER A 197 -20.58 -9.33 -3.10
N LYS A 198 -19.50 -9.93 -2.59
CA LYS A 198 -19.48 -10.62 -1.29
C LYS A 198 -19.76 -9.66 -0.14
N ALA A 199 -19.18 -8.46 -0.16
CA ALA A 199 -19.41 -7.44 0.85
C ALA A 199 -20.90 -7.01 0.87
N ALA A 200 -21.45 -6.68 -0.30
CA ALA A 200 -22.82 -6.20 -0.45
C ALA A 200 -23.88 -7.26 -0.10
N ASN A 201 -23.57 -8.55 -0.32
CA ASN A 201 -24.50 -9.65 -0.06
C ASN A 201 -24.32 -10.30 1.32
N ASN A 202 -23.53 -9.71 2.23
CA ASN A 202 -23.35 -10.26 3.58
C ASN A 202 -24.55 -9.90 4.49
N THR A 203 -25.69 -10.56 4.26
CA THR A 203 -26.95 -10.28 4.96
C THR A 203 -26.82 -10.39 6.47
N LYS A 204 -26.05 -11.36 6.98
CA LYS A 204 -25.83 -11.53 8.42
C LYS A 204 -25.12 -10.32 9.05
N ALA A 205 -24.09 -9.80 8.38
CA ALA A 205 -23.40 -8.59 8.82
C ALA A 205 -24.33 -7.38 8.79
N ILE A 206 -25.10 -7.22 7.69
CA ILE A 206 -26.07 -6.14 7.54
C ILE A 206 -27.12 -6.20 8.67
N GLU A 207 -27.71 -7.37 8.93
CA GLU A 207 -28.65 -7.58 10.03
C GLU A 207 -28.04 -7.24 11.39
N ARG A 208 -26.79 -7.66 11.65
CA ARG A 208 -26.10 -7.33 12.91
C ARG A 208 -25.94 -5.81 13.07
N ILE A 209 -25.51 -5.12 12.02
CA ILE A 209 -25.35 -3.66 12.03
C ILE A 209 -26.68 -2.96 12.27
N LEU A 210 -27.74 -3.34 11.54
CA LEU A 210 -29.08 -2.78 11.71
C LEU A 210 -29.62 -3.01 13.13
N ASN A 211 -29.40 -4.19 13.70
CA ASN A 211 -29.78 -4.50 15.07
C ASN A 211 -29.03 -3.66 16.11
N LEU A 212 -27.73 -3.42 15.91
CA LEU A 212 -26.93 -2.54 16.76
C LEU A 212 -27.43 -1.08 16.67
N GLN A 213 -27.65 -0.57 15.46
CA GLN A 213 -28.19 0.78 15.24
C GLN A 213 -29.55 0.95 15.92
N ASN A 214 -30.46 -0.02 15.78
CA ASN A 214 -31.77 0.02 16.42
C ASN A 214 -31.69 0.01 17.95
N LYS A 215 -30.75 -0.75 18.54
CA LYS A 215 -30.51 -0.72 20.00
C LYS A 215 -30.02 0.63 20.46
N THR A 216 -29.06 1.22 19.74
CA THR A 216 -28.52 2.54 20.03
C THR A 216 -29.60 3.63 19.94
N LEU A 217 -30.41 3.65 18.88
CA LEU A 217 -31.51 4.61 18.73
C LEU A 217 -32.53 4.51 19.87
N LYS A 218 -32.91 3.30 20.26
CA LYS A 218 -33.81 3.09 21.42
C LYS A 218 -33.20 3.64 22.71
N SER A 219 -31.90 3.43 22.94
CA SER A 219 -31.24 3.94 24.15
C SER A 219 -31.22 5.47 24.25
N PHE A 220 -31.14 6.16 23.12
CA PHE A 220 -31.26 7.63 23.09
C PHE A 220 -32.68 8.09 23.38
N SER A 221 -33.69 7.43 22.79
CA SER A 221 -35.10 7.80 23.03
C SER A 221 -35.57 7.58 24.47
N THR A 222 -34.96 6.66 25.23
CA THR A 222 -35.29 6.43 26.64
C THR A 222 -34.59 7.39 27.60
N ASN A 223 -33.51 8.05 27.17
CA ASN A 223 -32.74 8.98 27.99
C ASN A 223 -33.21 10.44 27.88
N GLU A 224 -34.12 10.77 26.95
CA GLU A 224 -34.74 12.10 26.84
C GLU A 224 -36.01 12.27 27.68
N VAL A 225 -36.43 11.24 28.43
CA VAL A 225 -37.69 11.25 29.22
C VAL A 225 -37.43 11.31 30.75
N ASN A 226 -36.20 11.59 31.20
CA ASN A 226 -35.87 11.79 32.61
C ASN A 226 -35.16 13.12 32.86
#